data_AF-A0A267FKQ4-F1
#
_entry.id   AF-A0A267FKQ4-F1
#
_cell.length_a   1.000
_cell.length_b   1.000
_cell.length_c   1.000
_cell.angle_alpha   90.00
_cell.angle_beta   90.00
_cell.angle_gamma   90.00
#
_symmetry.space_group_name_H-M   'P 1'
#
loop_
_entity.id
_entity.type
_entity.pdbx_description
1 polymer ?
#
loop_
_entity_poly.entity_id
_entity_poly.type
_entity_poly.pdbx_seq_one_letter_code
_entity_poly.pdbx_strand_id
1 'polypeptide(L)'
;ILMSSIRLLKKFYSTVERTAKMRRALVESLASSSAHGISRAVSVRSRQLKVIWLLLFLAFTALFCKDALELVGKLINASIVTTSEVDSVPFEFPDLFACPRHPISGSIPYALSESEAATANEEIFRLELLYERLKDEKGEPKYLSLETRSRIILNSLPTELLNKIILSRSQSIIMKSNNSGVDNETALFSEMKVLCFKIPAKNMGRSGLPPELIKLDTLELELFTDPYDSHFNYTGSPIREIMNLRNTSRRAPVSHWDLEKGLRDPVSDSGFSLLLVPRGTYPSVLIEPSVSLAPGHSYDISLSMEQVTYSEELQRKSCTIKEPKLQFVDLLNGGMLEYEYSYAGCLIDRLSRKKEKDSGGYVWPSYQVPWDLRDSLRWETLPDILVEMGRSPAEFFGNPNELPNCQQPCQRLRYKASISATNWPTFNRNYSHGFWNVSAGKQPALAQLANMAKQLALDNHSSHLEATFRSRVANSMLRIKISADSPMSTRLVIAKSYSTTAFLADVGGVLGLYIGCSLLTVCEVIELIYHLVASIVGSRPGPKQQEEIKEADAADVYTLEEKNDIPNTVTENS
;
A
#
# COMPACT_ATOMS: atom_id res chain seq x y z
N ILE A 1 -35.11 -80.81 -10.99
CA ILE A 1 -34.08 -80.79 -9.92
C ILE A 1 -32.66 -80.79 -10.52
N LEU A 2 -32.32 -81.71 -11.44
CA LEU A 2 -30.99 -81.83 -12.06
C LEU A 2 -30.44 -80.56 -12.77
N MET A 3 -31.28 -79.83 -13.54
CA MET A 3 -30.84 -78.59 -14.21
C MET A 3 -30.57 -77.40 -13.26
N SER A 4 -31.25 -77.36 -12.10
CA SER A 4 -31.00 -76.33 -11.08
C SER A 4 -29.64 -76.56 -10.41
N SER A 5 -29.34 -77.82 -10.08
CA SER A 5 -28.06 -78.24 -9.50
C SER A 5 -26.87 -77.97 -10.45
N ILE A 6 -27.03 -78.17 -11.77
CA ILE A 6 -25.98 -77.87 -12.76
C ILE A 6 -25.75 -76.35 -12.92
N ARG A 7 -26.79 -75.53 -12.87
CA ARG A 7 -26.65 -74.06 -12.89
C ARG A 7 -25.96 -73.55 -11.61
N LEU A 8 -26.29 -74.11 -10.46
CA LEU A 8 -25.63 -73.81 -9.18
C LEU A 8 -24.15 -74.22 -9.20
N LEU A 9 -23.81 -75.39 -9.74
CA LEU A 9 -22.42 -75.85 -9.90
C LEU A 9 -21.62 -74.98 -10.89
N LYS A 10 -22.20 -74.58 -12.03
CA LYS A 10 -21.53 -73.66 -12.98
C LYS A 10 -21.33 -72.28 -12.37
N LYS A 11 -22.32 -71.77 -11.62
CA LYS A 11 -22.21 -70.48 -10.91
C LYS A 11 -21.14 -70.57 -9.82
N PHE A 12 -21.14 -71.64 -9.03
CA PHE A 12 -20.12 -71.91 -8.00
C PHE A 12 -18.72 -72.04 -8.62
N TYR A 13 -18.55 -72.82 -9.69
CA TYR A 13 -17.27 -72.98 -10.40
C TYR A 13 -16.78 -71.65 -11.00
N SER A 14 -17.68 -70.86 -11.61
CA SER A 14 -17.33 -69.54 -12.14
C SER A 14 -16.93 -68.54 -11.05
N THR A 15 -17.56 -68.63 -9.86
CA THR A 15 -17.20 -67.81 -8.69
C THR A 15 -15.86 -68.25 -8.13
N VAL A 16 -15.60 -69.56 -8.01
CA VAL A 16 -14.32 -70.13 -7.58
C VAL A 16 -13.19 -69.78 -8.55
N GLU A 17 -13.45 -69.79 -9.86
CA GLU A 17 -12.46 -69.41 -10.88
C GLU A 17 -12.16 -67.91 -10.87
N ARG A 18 -13.18 -67.06 -10.74
CA ARG A 18 -13.02 -65.59 -10.60
C ARG A 18 -12.23 -65.23 -9.34
N THR A 19 -12.56 -65.85 -8.21
CA THR A 19 -11.85 -65.65 -6.94
C THR A 19 -10.41 -66.16 -6.99
N ALA A 20 -10.15 -67.28 -7.68
CA ALA A 20 -8.79 -67.78 -7.89
C ALA A 20 -7.96 -66.86 -8.81
N LYS A 21 -8.55 -66.35 -9.89
CA LYS A 21 -7.91 -65.37 -10.81
C LYS A 21 -7.61 -64.05 -10.11
N MET A 22 -8.58 -63.50 -9.38
CA MET A 22 -8.39 -62.29 -8.56
C MET A 22 -7.29 -62.48 -7.52
N ARG A 23 -7.27 -63.63 -6.82
CA ARG A 23 -6.24 -63.93 -5.83
C ARG A 23 -4.85 -64.03 -6.45
N ARG A 24 -4.71 -64.62 -7.65
CA ARG A 24 -3.43 -64.68 -8.36
C ARG A 24 -2.96 -63.29 -8.79
N ALA A 25 -3.83 -62.51 -9.44
CA ALA A 25 -3.52 -61.14 -9.86
C ALA A 25 -3.10 -60.26 -8.68
N LEU A 26 -3.78 -60.39 -7.54
CA LEU A 26 -3.45 -59.65 -6.32
C LEU A 26 -2.11 -60.10 -5.70
N VAL A 27 -1.82 -61.40 -5.67
CA VAL A 27 -0.54 -61.91 -5.15
C VAL A 27 0.62 -61.52 -6.05
N GLU A 28 0.43 -61.58 -7.37
CA GLU A 28 1.44 -61.22 -8.37
C GLU A 28 1.76 -59.73 -8.30
N SER A 29 0.73 -58.88 -8.30
CA SER A 29 0.89 -57.43 -8.18
C SER A 29 1.52 -57.00 -6.85
N LEU A 30 1.13 -57.62 -5.72
CA LEU A 30 1.77 -57.35 -4.43
C LEU A 30 3.22 -57.85 -4.37
N ALA A 31 3.55 -58.94 -5.08
CA ALA A 31 4.91 -59.47 -5.14
C ALA A 31 5.83 -58.63 -6.03
N SER A 32 5.28 -58.02 -7.08
CA SER A 32 6.00 -57.11 -7.98
C SER A 32 5.96 -55.65 -7.54
N SER A 33 5.22 -55.30 -6.49
CA SER A 33 5.07 -53.91 -6.08
C SER A 33 6.38 -53.30 -5.60
N SER A 34 6.58 -52.03 -5.96
CA SER A 34 7.68 -51.18 -5.48
C SER A 34 7.53 -50.78 -4.01
N ALA A 35 6.36 -50.95 -3.40
CA ALA A 35 6.18 -50.72 -1.97
C ALA A 35 7.09 -51.64 -1.15
N HIS A 36 7.96 -51.04 -0.34
CA HIS A 36 8.89 -51.78 0.50
C HIS A 36 8.13 -52.62 1.53
N GLY A 37 8.64 -53.82 1.79
CA GLY A 37 8.09 -54.75 2.78
C GLY A 37 6.89 -55.57 2.31
N ILE A 38 6.00 -55.06 1.45
CA ILE A 38 4.81 -55.81 1.01
C ILE A 38 5.16 -56.98 0.07
N SER A 39 6.09 -56.75 -0.86
CA SER A 39 6.61 -57.79 -1.76
C SER A 39 7.31 -58.91 -1.00
N ARG A 40 8.02 -58.58 0.10
CA ARG A 40 8.66 -59.56 1.00
C ARG A 40 7.66 -60.29 1.89
N ALA A 41 6.61 -59.62 2.36
CA ALA A 41 5.55 -60.25 3.13
C ALA A 41 4.78 -61.32 2.31
N VAL A 42 4.72 -61.17 0.98
CA VAL A 42 4.05 -62.12 0.09
C VAL A 42 5.00 -63.21 -0.44
N SER A 43 6.22 -62.85 -0.85
CA SER A 43 7.17 -63.75 -1.57
C SER A 43 7.94 -64.76 -0.70
N VAL A 44 8.12 -64.51 0.60
CA VAL A 44 8.96 -65.36 1.47
C VAL A 44 8.30 -66.70 1.79
N ARG A 45 9.02 -67.83 1.79
CA ARG A 45 8.43 -69.17 2.01
C ARG A 45 8.06 -69.49 3.48
N SER A 46 8.78 -68.92 4.45
CA SER A 46 8.57 -69.19 5.89
C SER A 46 7.40 -68.38 6.48
N ARG A 47 6.48 -69.06 7.17
CA ARG A 47 5.30 -68.43 7.80
C ARG A 47 5.69 -67.42 8.89
N GLN A 48 6.75 -67.68 9.65
CA GLN A 48 7.21 -66.76 10.70
C GLN A 48 7.77 -65.46 10.11
N LEU A 49 8.58 -65.55 9.05
CA LEU A 49 9.13 -64.38 8.37
C LEU A 49 8.04 -63.54 7.68
N LYS A 50 6.99 -64.17 7.11
CA LYS A 50 5.83 -63.43 6.58
C LYS A 50 5.15 -62.58 7.66
N VAL A 51 4.95 -63.15 8.84
CA VAL A 51 4.35 -62.43 9.98
C VAL A 51 5.24 -61.28 10.42
N ILE A 52 6.56 -61.48 10.50
CA ILE A 52 7.51 -60.42 10.84
C ILE A 52 7.47 -59.27 9.83
N TRP A 53 7.57 -59.56 8.53
CA TRP A 53 7.49 -58.53 7.49
C TRP A 53 6.16 -57.79 7.47
N LEU A 54 5.05 -58.50 7.70
CA LEU A 54 3.73 -57.89 7.81
C LEU A 54 3.62 -56.96 9.03
N LEU A 55 4.12 -57.38 10.19
CA LEU A 55 4.10 -56.55 11.40
C LEU A 55 4.99 -55.31 11.24
N LEU A 56 6.16 -55.45 10.63
CA LEU A 56 7.04 -54.31 10.32
C LEU A 56 6.38 -53.34 9.35
N PHE A 57 5.75 -53.85 8.28
CA PHE A 57 5.01 -53.03 7.32
C PHE A 57 3.86 -52.26 8.00
N LEU A 58 3.08 -52.93 8.86
CA LEU A 58 2.01 -52.29 9.61
C LEU A 58 2.54 -51.23 10.59
N ALA A 59 3.66 -51.51 11.27
CA ALA A 59 4.30 -50.57 12.19
C ALA A 59 4.78 -49.30 11.46
N PHE A 60 5.48 -49.45 10.34
CA PHE A 60 5.94 -48.31 9.52
C PHE A 60 4.77 -47.56 8.86
N THR A 61 3.71 -48.26 8.48
CA THR A 61 2.48 -47.61 7.99
C THR A 61 1.81 -46.79 9.09
N ALA A 62 1.77 -47.27 10.32
CA ALA A 62 1.23 -46.51 11.46
C ALA A 62 2.07 -45.27 11.78
N LEU A 63 3.41 -45.38 11.72
CA LEU A 63 4.31 -44.23 11.86
C LEU A 63 4.12 -43.21 10.74
N PHE A 64 4.03 -43.66 9.48
CA PHE A 64 3.70 -42.80 8.35
C PHE A 64 2.38 -42.05 8.57
N CYS A 65 1.32 -42.76 8.94
CA CYS A 65 0.01 -42.14 9.17
C CYS A 65 0.06 -41.09 10.30
N LYS A 66 0.79 -41.36 11.38
CA LYS A 66 0.98 -40.40 12.47
C LYS A 66 1.70 -39.14 11.97
N ASP A 67 2.84 -39.29 11.31
CA ASP A 67 3.67 -38.17 10.85
C ASP A 67 2.94 -37.38 9.75
N ALA A 68 2.22 -38.07 8.85
CA ALA A 68 1.37 -37.43 7.84
C ALA A 68 0.25 -36.58 8.47
N LEU A 69 -0.41 -37.07 9.53
CA LEU A 69 -1.42 -36.31 10.26
C LEU A 69 -0.80 -35.08 10.95
N GLU A 70 0.41 -35.21 11.49
CA GLU A 70 1.15 -34.08 12.08
C GLU A 70 1.51 -33.02 11.03
N LEU A 71 1.96 -33.44 9.84
CA LEU A 71 2.24 -32.53 8.71
C LEU A 71 0.97 -31.83 8.19
N VAL A 72 -0.18 -32.52 8.17
CA VAL A 72 -1.48 -31.90 7.87
C VAL A 72 -1.82 -30.84 8.92
N GLY A 73 -1.63 -31.15 10.21
CA GLY A 73 -1.81 -30.18 11.30
C GLY A 73 -0.91 -28.96 11.14
N LYS A 74 0.36 -29.17 10.75
CA LYS A 74 1.34 -28.10 10.47
C LYS A 74 0.92 -27.21 9.29
N LEU A 75 0.31 -27.78 8.25
CA LEU A 75 -0.23 -27.02 7.11
C LEU A 75 -1.46 -26.20 7.47
N ILE A 76 -2.40 -26.76 8.23
CA ILE A 76 -3.62 -26.06 8.64
C ILE A 76 -3.29 -24.91 9.61
N ASN A 77 -2.38 -25.16 10.55
CA ASN A 77 -1.99 -24.19 11.57
C ASN A 77 -0.81 -23.29 11.14
N ALA A 78 -0.45 -23.29 9.85
CA ALA A 78 0.64 -22.49 9.32
C ALA A 78 0.37 -20.99 9.54
N SER A 79 1.17 -20.37 10.40
CA SER A 79 1.12 -18.93 10.66
C SER A 79 1.70 -18.11 9.50
N ILE A 80 1.32 -16.85 9.41
CA ILE A 80 1.95 -15.89 8.49
C ILE A 80 3.25 -15.39 9.13
N VAL A 81 4.36 -15.51 8.39
CA VAL A 81 5.69 -15.04 8.80
C VAL A 81 6.19 -13.99 7.81
N THR A 82 7.00 -13.07 8.33
CA THR A 82 7.67 -12.06 7.54
C THR A 82 9.15 -12.36 7.52
N THR A 83 9.72 -12.51 6.33
CA THR A 83 11.15 -12.70 6.12
C THR A 83 11.75 -11.41 5.54
N SER A 84 12.96 -11.08 5.95
CA SER A 84 13.65 -9.86 5.53
C SER A 84 14.87 -10.19 4.70
N GLU A 85 14.95 -9.61 3.52
CA GLU A 85 16.09 -9.70 2.62
C GLU A 85 16.72 -8.31 2.50
N VAL A 86 17.83 -8.12 3.22
CA VAL A 86 18.53 -6.84 3.32
C VAL A 86 19.22 -6.50 2.00
N ASP A 87 19.21 -5.23 1.63
CA ASP A 87 19.85 -4.68 0.41
C ASP A 87 19.52 -5.43 -0.89
N SER A 88 18.28 -5.90 -1.00
CA SER A 88 17.83 -6.74 -2.12
C SER A 88 17.16 -5.96 -3.24
N VAL A 89 16.69 -4.74 -2.96
CA VAL A 89 16.00 -3.89 -3.96
C VAL A 89 16.58 -2.47 -3.97
N PRO A 90 16.66 -1.80 -5.13
CA PRO A 90 17.14 -0.43 -5.19
C PRO A 90 16.17 0.52 -4.47
N PHE A 91 16.71 1.56 -3.84
CA PHE A 91 15.91 2.62 -3.24
C PHE A 91 15.20 3.44 -4.33
N GLU A 92 13.91 3.69 -4.13
CA GLU A 92 13.11 4.57 -4.99
C GLU A 92 12.70 5.81 -4.19
N PHE A 93 12.91 7.00 -4.75
CA PHE A 93 12.45 8.22 -4.09
C PHE A 93 10.92 8.33 -4.12
N PRO A 94 10.25 8.60 -2.99
CA PRO A 94 8.82 8.84 -2.97
C PRO A 94 8.47 10.15 -3.69
N ASP A 95 7.21 10.29 -4.10
CA ASP A 95 6.62 11.61 -4.32
C ASP A 95 6.50 12.31 -2.96
N LEU A 96 7.01 13.54 -2.89
CA LEU A 96 7.02 14.34 -1.68
C LEU A 96 5.95 15.42 -1.78
N PHE A 97 5.14 15.59 -0.73
CA PHE A 97 4.15 16.66 -0.68
C PHE A 97 4.36 17.52 0.57
N ALA A 98 4.62 18.81 0.38
CA ALA A 98 4.67 19.78 1.46
C ALA A 98 3.28 20.37 1.68
N CYS A 99 2.67 20.07 2.82
CA CYS A 99 1.37 20.60 3.22
C CYS A 99 1.58 21.62 4.34
N PRO A 100 1.24 22.91 4.17
CA PRO A 100 1.20 23.82 5.29
C PRO A 100 0.28 23.24 6.38
N ARG A 101 0.73 23.28 7.63
CA ARG A 101 -0.16 22.96 8.77
C ARG A 101 -1.33 23.94 8.86
N HIS A 102 -1.16 25.12 8.26
CA HIS A 102 -2.19 26.11 8.11
C HIS A 102 -2.27 26.57 6.64
N PRO A 103 -3.29 26.12 5.89
CA PRO A 103 -3.37 26.40 4.45
C PRO A 103 -3.82 27.85 4.16
N ILE A 104 -4.47 28.52 5.12
CA ILE A 104 -4.86 29.93 5.02
C ILE A 104 -3.61 30.81 5.08
N SER A 105 -3.48 31.72 4.12
CA SER A 105 -2.40 32.69 4.07
C SER A 105 -2.58 33.74 5.17
N GLY A 106 -1.51 34.04 5.90
CA GLY A 106 -1.50 35.10 6.89
C GLY A 106 -1.41 36.50 6.30
N SER A 107 -1.04 36.66 5.02
CA SER A 107 -0.80 37.99 4.43
C SER A 107 -1.73 38.36 3.27
N ILE A 108 -2.19 37.40 2.47
CA ILE A 108 -3.08 37.66 1.32
C ILE A 108 -4.42 38.29 1.76
N PRO A 109 -5.14 37.78 2.78
CA PRO A 109 -6.43 38.33 3.18
C PRO A 109 -6.40 39.79 3.65
N TYR A 110 -5.21 40.32 3.96
CA TYR A 110 -5.00 41.69 4.44
C TYR A 110 -4.51 42.64 3.33
N ALA A 111 -4.18 42.12 2.16
CA ALA A 111 -3.55 42.89 1.07
C ALA A 111 -4.36 42.85 -0.25
N LEU A 112 -5.65 42.51 -0.19
CA LEU A 112 -6.51 42.39 -1.37
C LEU A 112 -6.82 43.75 -2.00
N SER A 113 -7.20 43.75 -3.29
CA SER A 113 -7.86 44.92 -3.88
C SER A 113 -9.25 45.12 -3.28
N GLU A 114 -9.79 46.35 -3.37
CA GLU A 114 -11.13 46.66 -2.87
C GLU A 114 -12.20 45.76 -3.50
N SER A 115 -12.10 45.48 -4.80
CA SER A 115 -13.03 44.61 -5.52
C SER A 115 -12.98 43.14 -5.07
N GLU A 116 -11.78 42.62 -4.79
CA GLU A 116 -11.59 41.24 -4.32
C GLU A 116 -12.09 41.09 -2.89
N ALA A 117 -11.77 42.06 -2.02
CA ALA A 117 -12.27 42.09 -0.65
C ALA A 117 -13.81 42.22 -0.63
N ALA A 118 -14.41 43.05 -1.49
CA ALA A 118 -15.86 43.19 -1.59
C ALA A 118 -16.52 41.86 -1.99
N THR A 119 -16.00 41.17 -3.01
CA THR A 119 -16.49 39.86 -3.47
C THR A 119 -16.43 38.82 -2.34
N ALA A 120 -15.30 38.76 -1.62
CA ALA A 120 -15.11 37.86 -0.49
C ALA A 120 -16.13 38.11 0.62
N ASN A 121 -16.26 39.37 1.00
CA ASN A 121 -17.11 39.81 2.10
C ASN A 121 -18.58 39.61 1.79
N GLU A 122 -19.00 39.83 0.54
CA GLU A 122 -20.37 39.57 0.10
C GLU A 122 -20.72 38.09 0.20
N GLU A 123 -19.83 37.20 -0.23
CA GLU A 123 -20.06 35.76 -0.17
C GLU A 123 -20.07 35.24 1.27
N ILE A 124 -19.13 35.69 2.11
CA ILE A 124 -19.12 35.38 3.55
C ILE A 124 -20.42 35.85 4.19
N PHE A 125 -20.87 37.08 3.90
CA PHE A 125 -22.11 37.62 4.46
C PHE A 125 -23.36 36.86 3.98
N ARG A 126 -23.39 36.46 2.70
CA ARG A 126 -24.46 35.61 2.14
C ARG A 126 -24.56 34.29 2.90
N LEU A 127 -23.42 33.63 3.15
CA LEU A 127 -23.34 32.39 3.91
C LEU A 127 -23.74 32.60 5.38
N GLU A 128 -23.26 33.67 6.03
CA GLU A 128 -23.65 34.02 7.40
C GLU A 128 -25.17 34.16 7.55
N LEU A 129 -25.84 34.85 6.63
CA LEU A 129 -27.30 35.00 6.63
C LEU A 129 -28.04 33.68 6.37
N LEU A 130 -27.46 32.81 5.56
CA LEU A 130 -28.03 31.50 5.29
C LEU A 130 -28.00 30.63 6.56
N TYR A 131 -26.89 30.65 7.30
CA TYR A 131 -26.72 29.84 8.52
C TYR A 131 -27.50 30.35 9.74
N GLU A 132 -27.82 31.64 9.84
CA GLU A 132 -28.73 32.13 10.89
C GLU A 132 -30.17 31.61 10.76
N ARG A 133 -30.57 31.21 9.55
CA ARG A 133 -31.92 30.69 9.30
C ARG A 133 -32.06 29.21 9.66
N LEU A 134 -31.01 28.58 10.18
CA LEU A 134 -31.03 27.18 10.58
C LEU A 134 -31.97 26.96 11.76
N LYS A 135 -32.78 25.91 11.63
CA LYS A 135 -33.64 25.40 12.68
C LYS A 135 -33.09 24.06 13.19
N ASP A 136 -33.58 23.54 14.31
CA ASP A 136 -33.31 22.18 14.76
C ASP A 136 -34.43 21.24 14.28
N GLU A 137 -34.38 19.96 14.66
CA GLU A 137 -35.40 18.95 14.32
C GLU A 137 -36.81 19.31 14.82
N LYS A 138 -36.89 20.21 15.82
CA LYS A 138 -38.14 20.70 16.41
C LYS A 138 -38.61 22.00 15.77
N GLY A 139 -37.88 22.54 14.79
CA GLY A 139 -38.21 23.79 14.11
C GLY A 139 -37.76 25.05 14.86
N GLU A 140 -37.00 24.91 15.95
CA GLU A 140 -36.48 26.02 16.74
C GLU A 140 -35.13 26.51 16.19
N PRO A 141 -34.78 27.81 16.28
CA PRO A 141 -33.49 28.31 15.81
C PRO A 141 -32.32 27.50 16.40
N LYS A 142 -31.44 26.94 15.54
CA LYS A 142 -30.28 26.16 15.98
C LYS A 142 -29.11 27.09 16.28
N TYR A 143 -28.65 27.05 17.52
CA TYR A 143 -27.55 27.89 18.00
C TYR A 143 -26.21 27.22 17.76
N LEU A 144 -25.37 27.81 16.90
CA LEU A 144 -24.02 27.32 16.61
C LEU A 144 -22.97 28.14 17.37
N SER A 145 -21.95 27.47 17.91
CA SER A 145 -20.77 28.15 18.45
C SER A 145 -20.05 28.94 17.33
N LEU A 146 -19.31 29.99 17.70
CA LEU A 146 -18.54 30.78 16.72
C LEU A 146 -17.55 29.90 15.93
N GLU A 147 -16.94 28.91 16.59
CA GLU A 147 -16.09 27.89 16.00
C GLU A 147 -16.83 27.05 14.94
N THR A 148 -17.95 26.43 15.32
CA THR A 148 -18.74 25.60 14.41
C THR A 148 -19.23 26.41 13.21
N ARG A 149 -19.69 27.64 13.46
CA ARG A 149 -20.13 28.57 12.42
C ARG A 149 -18.99 28.92 11.47
N SER A 150 -17.82 29.28 11.98
CA SER A 150 -16.65 29.61 11.17
C SER A 150 -16.25 28.42 10.30
N ARG A 151 -16.20 27.20 10.88
CA ARG A 151 -15.92 25.97 10.14
C ARG A 151 -16.88 25.77 8.97
N ILE A 152 -18.17 25.93 9.21
CA ILE A 152 -19.20 25.75 8.19
C ILE A 152 -19.04 26.79 7.08
N ILE A 153 -18.93 28.07 7.42
CA ILE A 153 -18.75 29.15 6.44
C ILE A 153 -17.50 28.90 5.60
N LEU A 154 -16.36 28.66 6.24
CA LEU A 154 -15.07 28.47 5.58
C LEU A 154 -15.07 27.28 4.64
N ASN A 155 -15.68 26.17 5.06
CA ASN A 155 -15.84 25.05 4.17
C ASN A 155 -16.73 25.45 2.98
N SER A 156 -17.79 26.24 3.17
CA SER A 156 -18.81 26.54 2.15
C SER A 156 -18.38 27.57 1.12
N LEU A 157 -17.22 28.18 1.32
CA LEU A 157 -16.66 29.09 0.35
C LEU A 157 -16.33 28.37 -0.95
N PRO A 158 -16.68 28.97 -2.11
CA PRO A 158 -16.29 28.44 -3.41
C PRO A 158 -14.79 28.20 -3.49
N THR A 159 -14.38 27.09 -4.11
CA THR A 159 -12.96 26.73 -4.17
C THR A 159 -12.12 27.75 -4.95
N GLU A 160 -12.70 28.38 -5.97
CA GLU A 160 -12.07 29.49 -6.70
C GLU A 160 -11.76 30.68 -5.79
N LEU A 161 -12.69 31.01 -4.89
CA LEU A 161 -12.52 32.08 -3.91
C LEU A 161 -11.43 31.69 -2.91
N LEU A 162 -11.51 30.47 -2.35
CA LEU A 162 -10.48 29.95 -1.43
C LEU A 162 -9.09 30.06 -2.07
N ASN A 163 -8.90 29.53 -3.28
CA ASN A 163 -7.62 29.52 -3.98
C ASN A 163 -7.12 30.94 -4.32
N LYS A 164 -8.01 31.84 -4.74
CA LYS A 164 -7.63 33.18 -5.19
C LYS A 164 -7.22 34.10 -4.02
N ILE A 165 -7.97 34.08 -2.92
CA ILE A 165 -7.89 35.15 -1.89
C ILE A 165 -7.62 34.69 -0.47
N ILE A 166 -7.73 33.39 -0.16
CA ILE A 166 -7.58 32.88 1.23
C ILE A 166 -6.38 31.95 1.35
N LEU A 167 -6.18 31.04 0.41
CA LEU A 167 -5.17 29.99 0.49
C LEU A 167 -3.78 30.49 0.11
N SER A 168 -2.78 29.86 0.71
CA SER A 168 -1.38 30.06 0.35
C SER A 168 -1.07 29.53 -1.05
N ARG A 169 -0.10 30.13 -1.75
CA ARG A 169 0.21 29.79 -3.16
C ARG A 169 1.56 29.07 -3.27
N SER A 170 1.62 28.02 -4.10
CA SER A 170 2.83 27.20 -4.30
C SER A 170 4.07 27.99 -4.71
N GLN A 171 3.92 28.87 -5.71
CA GLN A 171 4.99 29.71 -6.25
C GLN A 171 5.55 30.72 -5.23
N SER A 172 4.81 30.98 -4.15
CA SER A 172 5.23 31.87 -3.07
C SER A 172 5.81 31.12 -1.87
N ILE A 173 5.43 29.85 -1.67
CA ILE A 173 5.91 29.02 -0.56
C ILE A 173 7.33 28.50 -0.82
N ILE A 174 7.62 28.01 -2.03
CA ILE A 174 8.96 27.52 -2.37
C ILE A 174 9.83 28.72 -2.73
N MET A 175 10.78 29.03 -1.86
CA MET A 175 11.67 30.18 -2.00
C MET A 175 12.90 29.87 -2.83
N LYS A 176 13.50 28.71 -2.59
CA LYS A 176 14.71 28.26 -3.26
C LYS A 176 14.68 26.74 -3.39
N SER A 177 15.15 26.24 -4.52
CA SER A 177 15.47 24.83 -4.72
C SER A 177 16.80 24.70 -5.45
N ASN A 178 17.60 23.72 -5.08
CA ASN A 178 18.82 23.36 -5.80
C ASN A 178 18.55 22.50 -7.05
N ASN A 179 17.33 21.96 -7.20
CA ASN A 179 16.92 21.18 -8.36
C ASN A 179 16.22 22.10 -9.37
N SER A 180 16.80 22.25 -10.55
CA SER A 180 16.46 23.29 -11.55
C SER A 180 15.10 23.09 -12.26
N GLY A 181 14.28 22.13 -11.82
CA GLY A 181 12.98 21.83 -12.41
C GLY A 181 11.92 21.64 -11.33
N VAL A 182 11.45 22.75 -10.77
CA VAL A 182 10.25 22.72 -9.93
C VAL A 182 9.01 22.71 -10.85
N ASP A 183 8.50 21.53 -11.24
CA ASP A 183 7.11 21.40 -11.72
C ASP A 183 6.12 21.87 -10.64
N ASN A 184 5.44 22.97 -10.94
CA ASN A 184 4.46 23.61 -10.06
C ASN A 184 3.10 22.86 -10.05
N GLU A 185 3.11 21.53 -10.00
CA GLU A 185 1.87 20.77 -9.84
C GLU A 185 1.34 20.97 -8.42
N THR A 186 0.35 21.84 -8.31
CA THR A 186 -0.41 22.08 -7.08
C THR A 186 -1.62 21.18 -7.05
N ALA A 187 -1.84 20.48 -5.95
CA ALA A 187 -3.05 19.71 -5.77
C ALA A 187 -3.67 20.08 -4.42
N LEU A 188 -4.91 20.58 -4.47
CA LEU A 188 -5.72 20.74 -3.28
C LEU A 188 -6.37 19.38 -2.98
N PHE A 189 -5.96 18.78 -1.88
CA PHE A 189 -6.51 17.51 -1.43
C PHE A 189 -7.66 17.79 -0.47
N SER A 190 -8.80 17.19 -0.76
CA SER A 190 -10.05 17.53 -0.09
C SER A 190 -10.16 17.02 1.33
N GLU A 191 -9.37 15.99 1.71
CA GLU A 191 -9.30 15.51 3.10
C GLU A 191 -8.98 16.68 4.02
N MET A 192 -9.98 17.13 4.77
CA MET A 192 -9.88 18.30 5.66
C MET A 192 -9.51 19.62 4.94
N LYS A 193 -9.69 19.66 3.61
CA LYS A 193 -9.27 20.75 2.70
C LYS A 193 -7.81 21.16 2.88
N VAL A 194 -6.91 20.18 3.00
CA VAL A 194 -5.48 20.44 3.09
C VAL A 194 -4.91 20.73 1.70
N LEU A 195 -4.32 21.92 1.56
CA LEU A 195 -3.56 22.26 0.36
C LEU A 195 -2.16 21.68 0.48
N CYS A 196 -1.73 20.86 -0.48
CA CYS A 196 -0.36 20.35 -0.50
C CYS A 196 0.32 20.63 -1.83
N PHE A 197 1.63 20.84 -1.75
CA PHE A 197 2.45 21.11 -2.92
C PHE A 197 3.29 19.88 -3.22
N LYS A 198 3.08 19.28 -4.39
CA LYS A 198 3.99 18.25 -4.86
C LYS A 198 5.36 18.89 -5.03
N ILE A 199 6.37 18.28 -4.45
CA ILE A 199 7.75 18.68 -4.60
C ILE A 199 8.31 17.84 -5.75
N PRO A 200 8.48 18.43 -6.93
CA PRO A 200 8.94 17.75 -8.13
C PRO A 200 10.43 17.41 -8.02
N ALA A 201 10.73 16.13 -8.14
CA ALA A 201 12.08 15.60 -8.02
C ALA A 201 12.60 15.23 -9.42
N LYS A 202 12.69 16.21 -10.34
CA LYS A 202 12.93 15.96 -11.79
C LYS A 202 14.22 15.17 -12.11
N ASN A 203 15.19 15.20 -11.19
CA ASN A 203 16.44 14.43 -11.28
C ASN A 203 16.56 13.33 -10.22
N MET A 204 15.71 13.35 -9.20
CA MET A 204 15.79 12.44 -8.06
C MET A 204 15.25 11.07 -8.44
N GLY A 205 16.14 10.06 -8.43
CA GLY A 205 15.75 8.69 -8.79
C GLY A 205 15.26 8.55 -10.23
N ARG A 206 15.94 9.18 -11.20
CA ARG A 206 15.84 8.74 -12.60
C ARG A 206 16.19 7.26 -12.67
N SER A 207 15.22 6.44 -13.09
CA SER A 207 15.44 5.03 -13.43
C SER A 207 16.58 4.96 -14.44
N GLY A 208 17.75 4.47 -14.00
CA GLY A 208 18.97 4.40 -14.81
C GLY A 208 20.22 5.02 -14.17
N LEU A 209 20.11 5.75 -13.06
CA LEU A 209 21.30 6.09 -12.25
C LEU A 209 21.78 4.82 -11.52
N PRO A 210 23.09 4.51 -11.54
CA PRO A 210 23.67 3.46 -10.70
C PRO A 210 23.31 3.68 -9.24
N PRO A 211 23.01 2.62 -8.47
CA PRO A 211 22.67 2.72 -7.06
C PRO A 211 23.67 3.59 -6.26
N GLU A 212 24.96 3.46 -6.56
CA GLU A 212 26.06 4.20 -5.92
C GLU A 212 25.91 5.73 -5.96
N LEU A 213 25.25 6.29 -6.98
CA LEU A 213 25.07 7.74 -7.14
C LEU A 213 23.80 8.27 -6.44
N ILE A 214 22.90 7.40 -5.96
CA ILE A 214 21.63 7.79 -5.32
C ILE A 214 21.88 8.56 -4.02
N LYS A 215 22.94 8.24 -3.28
CA LYS A 215 23.30 8.92 -2.02
C LYS A 215 23.81 10.35 -2.23
N LEU A 216 24.29 10.66 -3.42
CA LEU A 216 24.77 12.01 -3.78
C LEU A 216 23.63 12.93 -4.23
N ASP A 217 22.44 12.38 -4.48
CA ASP A 217 21.28 13.14 -4.90
C ASP A 217 20.56 13.72 -3.67
N THR A 218 20.80 15.00 -3.42
CA THR A 218 20.24 15.72 -2.28
C THR A 218 19.31 16.83 -2.76
N LEU A 219 18.08 16.83 -2.24
CA LEU A 219 17.11 17.88 -2.51
C LEU A 219 17.14 18.90 -1.39
N GLU A 220 17.48 20.14 -1.71
CA GLU A 220 17.46 21.26 -0.77
C GLU A 220 16.35 22.24 -1.12
N LEU A 221 15.55 22.60 -0.12
CA LEU A 221 14.40 23.47 -0.24
C LEU A 221 14.38 24.49 0.90
N GLU A 222 13.97 25.71 0.58
CA GLU A 222 13.59 26.73 1.57
C GLU A 222 12.10 27.01 1.41
N LEU A 223 11.34 26.80 2.49
CA LEU A 223 9.89 26.97 2.50
C LEU A 223 9.49 28.16 3.37
N PHE A 224 8.48 28.89 2.93
CA PHE A 224 7.86 30.01 3.64
C PHE A 224 6.45 29.64 4.10
N THR A 225 6.14 29.85 5.38
CA THR A 225 4.85 29.48 6.02
C THR A 225 3.80 30.58 5.98
N ASP A 226 4.16 31.79 5.52
CA ASP A 226 3.29 32.96 5.40
C ASP A 226 2.42 33.27 6.64
N PRO A 227 3.01 33.40 7.85
CA PRO A 227 2.26 33.74 9.05
C PRO A 227 1.79 35.20 9.00
N TYR A 228 0.66 35.49 9.67
CA TYR A 228 0.22 36.87 9.85
C TYR A 228 1.18 37.62 10.79
N ASP A 229 1.73 38.74 10.32
CA ASP A 229 2.50 39.68 11.14
C ASP A 229 1.78 41.03 11.17
N SER A 230 1.36 41.46 12.36
CA SER A 230 0.66 42.74 12.59
C SER A 230 1.56 43.98 12.44
N HIS A 231 2.88 43.80 12.44
CA HIS A 231 3.84 44.88 12.21
C HIS A 231 4.10 45.14 10.73
N PHE A 232 3.60 44.28 9.84
CA PHE A 232 3.64 44.54 8.41
C PHE A 232 2.49 45.47 8.02
N ASN A 233 2.83 46.53 7.29
CA ASN A 233 1.86 47.46 6.75
C ASN A 233 1.34 46.92 5.41
N TYR A 234 0.27 46.11 5.47
CA TYR A 234 -0.41 45.63 4.27
C TYR A 234 -1.20 46.79 3.64
N THR A 235 -0.91 47.11 2.38
CA THR A 235 -1.46 48.30 1.70
C THR A 235 -2.83 48.06 1.06
N GLY A 236 -3.50 46.94 1.35
CA GLY A 236 -4.74 46.53 0.71
C GLY A 236 -5.98 46.65 1.61
N SER A 237 -7.10 46.13 1.11
CA SER A 237 -8.37 46.03 1.85
C SER A 237 -8.47 44.66 2.53
N PRO A 238 -8.65 44.59 3.86
CA PRO A 238 -8.76 43.31 4.55
C PRO A 238 -10.13 42.66 4.37
N ILE A 239 -10.17 41.33 4.39
CA ILE A 239 -11.41 40.56 4.58
C ILE A 239 -11.98 40.85 5.97
N ARG A 240 -13.30 40.99 6.07
CA ARG A 240 -14.02 41.24 7.32
C ARG A 240 -13.98 40.01 8.22
N GLU A 241 -13.91 40.29 9.52
CA GLU A 241 -13.97 39.25 10.56
C GLU A 241 -15.36 38.60 10.58
N ILE A 242 -15.41 37.28 10.80
CA ILE A 242 -16.68 36.57 11.02
C ILE A 242 -17.22 37.01 12.38
N MET A 243 -18.47 37.47 12.40
CA MET A 243 -19.08 38.04 13.60
C MET A 243 -19.98 37.02 14.29
N ASN A 244 -20.02 37.08 15.62
CA ASN A 244 -21.14 36.51 16.36
C ASN A 244 -22.31 37.50 16.31
N LEU A 245 -23.37 37.18 15.56
CA LEU A 245 -24.53 38.06 15.36
C LEU A 245 -25.35 38.33 16.63
N ARG A 246 -25.20 37.54 17.70
CA ARG A 246 -25.84 37.79 19.01
C ARG A 246 -24.94 38.51 19.99
N ASN A 247 -23.63 38.43 19.83
CA ASN A 247 -22.66 39.16 20.63
C ASN A 247 -21.54 39.69 19.75
N THR A 248 -21.75 40.86 19.17
CA THR A 248 -20.83 41.52 18.23
C THR A 248 -19.45 41.86 18.82
N SER A 249 -19.29 41.71 20.15
CA SER A 249 -17.98 41.79 20.82
C SER A 249 -17.10 40.55 20.60
N ARG A 250 -17.67 39.41 20.20
CA ARG A 250 -16.92 38.20 19.81
C ARG A 250 -16.78 38.16 18.30
N ARG A 251 -15.55 38.33 17.83
CA ARG A 251 -15.18 38.32 16.42
C ARG A 251 -14.07 37.31 16.17
N ALA A 252 -14.12 36.73 14.99
CA ALA A 252 -13.12 35.79 14.51
C ALA A 252 -12.27 36.46 13.42
N PRO A 253 -11.08 37.00 13.76
CA PRO A 253 -10.17 37.54 12.77
C PRO A 253 -9.68 36.43 11.84
N VAL A 254 -9.32 36.80 10.61
CA VAL A 254 -8.84 35.84 9.59
C VAL A 254 -7.64 35.05 10.09
N SER A 255 -6.76 35.66 10.86
CA SER A 255 -5.60 35.03 11.49
C SER A 255 -5.93 33.86 12.43
N HIS A 256 -7.19 33.72 12.87
CA HIS A 256 -7.66 32.62 13.72
C HIS A 256 -8.52 31.60 12.98
N TRP A 257 -8.83 31.82 11.69
CA TRP A 257 -9.68 30.92 10.92
C TRP A 257 -9.00 29.58 10.71
N ASP A 258 -9.74 28.48 10.78
CA ASP A 258 -9.18 27.14 10.57
C ASP A 258 -10.16 26.32 9.73
N LEU A 259 -9.71 25.70 8.64
CA LEU A 259 -10.61 24.96 7.74
C LEU A 259 -11.15 23.68 8.38
N GLU A 260 -10.40 23.09 9.31
CA GLU A 260 -10.77 21.86 10.01
C GLU A 260 -11.59 22.16 11.26
N LYS A 261 -11.07 23.03 12.14
CA LYS A 261 -11.66 23.33 13.45
C LYS A 261 -12.63 24.49 13.40
N GLY A 262 -12.52 25.37 12.41
CA GLY A 262 -13.28 26.62 12.31
C GLY A 262 -12.54 27.79 12.91
N LEU A 263 -12.10 27.65 14.16
CA LEU A 263 -11.22 28.60 14.83
C LEU A 263 -10.07 27.90 15.53
N ARG A 264 -8.96 28.61 15.64
CA ARG A 264 -7.73 28.12 16.27
C ARG A 264 -7.21 29.10 17.32
N ASP A 265 -6.55 28.55 18.33
CA ASP A 265 -5.74 29.34 19.26
C ASP A 265 -4.48 29.90 18.58
N PRO A 266 -4.14 31.18 18.77
CA PRO A 266 -3.02 31.84 18.10
C PRO A 266 -1.63 31.26 18.44
N VAL A 267 -1.53 30.36 19.43
CA VAL A 267 -0.26 29.76 19.87
C VAL A 267 0.07 28.53 19.00
N SER A 268 1.01 28.72 18.07
CA SER A 268 1.91 27.74 17.45
C SER A 268 1.34 26.49 16.73
N ASP A 269 1.19 26.61 15.41
CA ASP A 269 1.09 25.48 14.48
C ASP A 269 1.41 25.96 13.06
N SER A 270 2.34 26.93 12.96
CA SER A 270 2.95 27.31 11.69
C SER A 270 4.02 26.28 11.34
N GLY A 271 4.12 25.94 10.07
CA GLY A 271 5.03 24.89 9.63
C GLY A 271 4.45 24.08 8.48
N PHE A 272 5.12 22.98 8.17
CA PHE A 272 4.73 22.06 7.11
C PHE A 272 4.68 20.63 7.62
N SER A 273 3.72 19.87 7.14
CA SER A 273 3.73 18.42 7.15
C SER A 273 4.25 17.95 5.79
N LEU A 274 5.38 17.26 5.79
CA LEU A 274 5.98 16.65 4.60
C LEU A 274 5.49 15.19 4.49
N LEU A 275 4.62 14.91 3.54
CA LEU A 275 4.13 13.56 3.25
C LEU A 275 5.10 12.81 2.34
N LEU A 276 5.25 11.51 2.61
CA LEU A 276 6.07 10.59 1.83
C LEU A 276 5.13 9.60 1.15
N VAL A 277 4.98 9.73 -0.17
CA VAL A 277 3.94 9.02 -0.93
C VAL A 277 4.59 8.16 -2.00
N PRO A 278 4.22 6.88 -2.15
CA PRO A 278 4.69 6.09 -3.28
C PRO A 278 4.35 6.76 -4.61
N ARG A 279 5.28 6.73 -5.57
CA ARG A 279 5.16 7.46 -6.83
C ARG A 279 3.86 7.15 -7.56
N GLY A 280 3.18 8.20 -8.01
CA GLY A 280 1.95 8.09 -8.78
C GLY A 280 0.74 7.59 -7.98
N THR A 281 0.85 7.38 -6.68
CA THR A 281 -0.29 6.99 -5.83
C THR A 281 -0.93 8.20 -5.16
N TYR A 282 -2.18 8.02 -4.70
CA TYR A 282 -2.96 9.09 -4.09
C TYR A 282 -2.36 9.52 -2.73
N PRO A 283 -2.05 10.83 -2.53
CA PRO A 283 -1.34 11.33 -1.35
C PRO A 283 -2.29 11.67 -0.19
N SER A 284 -2.84 10.65 0.47
CA SER A 284 -3.75 10.85 1.60
C SER A 284 -3.02 11.39 2.83
N VAL A 285 -3.49 12.51 3.38
CA VAL A 285 -2.92 13.13 4.59
C VAL A 285 -3.23 12.33 5.86
N LEU A 286 -4.20 11.42 5.78
CA LEU A 286 -4.70 10.61 6.90
C LEU A 286 -3.96 9.28 7.05
N ILE A 287 -3.38 8.77 5.96
CA ILE A 287 -2.85 7.40 5.87
C ILE A 287 -1.36 7.39 5.61
N GLU A 288 -0.89 8.29 4.73
CA GLU A 288 0.52 8.30 4.34
C GLU A 288 1.39 8.84 5.49
N PRO A 289 2.61 8.32 5.65
CA PRO A 289 3.53 8.80 6.67
C PRO A 289 3.90 10.27 6.40
N SER A 290 3.86 11.09 7.44
CA SER A 290 4.22 12.51 7.37
C SER A 290 5.24 12.90 8.43
N VAL A 291 6.04 13.92 8.09
CA VAL A 291 7.01 14.54 8.98
C VAL A 291 6.57 15.97 9.27
N SER A 292 6.55 16.33 10.54
CA SER A 292 6.18 17.69 10.97
C SER A 292 7.41 18.59 11.10
N LEU A 293 7.37 19.74 10.44
CA LEU A 293 8.47 20.68 10.30
C LEU A 293 8.03 22.07 10.77
N ALA A 294 8.69 22.59 11.79
CA ALA A 294 8.44 23.93 12.34
C ALA A 294 9.36 24.97 11.67
N PRO A 295 8.95 26.25 11.58
CA PRO A 295 9.83 27.33 11.15
C PRO A 295 11.01 27.51 12.11
N GLY A 296 12.09 28.14 11.63
CA GLY A 296 13.26 28.49 12.44
C GLY A 296 14.32 27.39 12.53
N HIS A 297 14.16 26.35 11.71
CA HIS A 297 15.04 25.20 11.69
C HIS A 297 15.49 24.83 10.27
N SER A 298 16.69 24.26 10.20
CA SER A 298 17.21 23.53 9.05
C SER A 298 17.13 22.05 9.38
N TYR A 299 16.38 21.30 8.57
CA TYR A 299 16.16 19.87 8.74
C TYR A 299 17.01 19.07 7.77
N ASP A 300 17.75 18.10 8.28
CA ASP A 300 18.37 17.04 7.49
C ASP A 300 17.53 15.77 7.64
N ILE A 301 16.90 15.35 6.54
CA ILE A 301 15.95 14.24 6.45
C ILE A 301 16.57 13.11 5.63
N SER A 302 16.87 12.00 6.30
CA SER A 302 17.30 10.76 5.66
C SER A 302 16.12 9.82 5.46
N LEU A 303 15.86 9.45 4.20
CA LEU A 303 14.75 8.56 3.83
C LEU A 303 15.23 7.11 3.71
N SER A 304 14.47 6.18 4.27
CA SER A 304 14.65 4.73 4.09
C SER A 304 13.38 4.12 3.50
N MET A 305 13.55 3.05 2.72
CA MET A 305 12.47 2.33 2.04
C MET A 305 12.49 0.85 2.41
N GLU A 306 11.30 0.26 2.56
CA GLU A 306 11.09 -1.17 2.64
C GLU A 306 10.08 -1.60 1.58
N GLN A 307 10.40 -2.60 0.77
CA GLN A 307 9.45 -3.18 -0.19
C GLN A 307 8.75 -4.37 0.45
N VAL A 308 7.44 -4.26 0.67
CA VAL A 308 6.63 -5.36 1.21
C VAL A 308 6.02 -6.14 0.05
N THR A 309 6.29 -7.45 0.00
CA THR A 309 5.79 -8.37 -1.02
C THR A 309 5.06 -9.53 -0.37
N TYR A 310 3.88 -9.88 -0.88
CA TYR A 310 3.11 -11.05 -0.45
C TYR A 310 3.39 -12.24 -1.37
N SER A 311 3.63 -13.41 -0.76
CA SER A 311 3.75 -14.68 -1.48
C SER A 311 2.47 -15.04 -2.26
N GLU A 312 2.62 -15.80 -3.33
CA GLU A 312 1.52 -16.21 -4.22
C GLU A 312 0.33 -16.83 -3.49
N GLU A 313 0.57 -17.62 -2.44
CA GLU A 313 -0.49 -18.27 -1.65
C GLU A 313 -1.38 -17.28 -0.88
N LEU A 314 -0.89 -16.07 -0.61
CA LEU A 314 -1.62 -15.00 0.09
C LEU A 314 -2.27 -14.00 -0.87
N GLN A 315 -1.91 -14.04 -2.16
CA GLN A 315 -2.49 -13.17 -3.17
C GLN A 315 -3.99 -13.49 -3.35
N ARG A 316 -4.82 -12.46 -3.53
CA ARG A 316 -6.30 -12.47 -3.55
C ARG A 316 -7.01 -12.62 -2.21
N LYS A 317 -6.38 -13.25 -1.20
CA LYS A 317 -6.95 -13.34 0.16
C LYS A 317 -6.64 -12.12 1.00
N SER A 318 -5.38 -11.70 0.99
CA SER A 318 -4.88 -10.63 1.85
C SER A 318 -4.49 -9.36 1.09
N CYS A 319 -4.32 -9.47 -0.22
CA CYS A 319 -3.87 -8.37 -1.07
C CYS A 319 -4.37 -8.52 -2.51
N THR A 320 -4.30 -7.44 -3.27
CA THR A 320 -4.72 -7.35 -4.67
C THR A 320 -3.51 -7.14 -5.61
N ILE A 321 -3.54 -7.73 -6.81
CA ILE A 321 -2.44 -7.66 -7.79
C ILE A 321 -2.72 -6.63 -8.89
N LYS A 322 -4.00 -6.44 -9.25
CA LYS A 322 -4.42 -5.55 -10.35
C LYS A 322 -5.70 -4.86 -9.97
N GLU A 323 -5.64 -3.54 -9.94
CA GLU A 323 -6.77 -2.66 -9.71
C GLU A 323 -6.75 -1.58 -10.79
N PRO A 324 -7.92 -1.02 -11.14
CA PRO A 324 -7.98 0.12 -12.03
C PRO A 324 -7.27 1.32 -11.40
N LYS A 325 -6.74 2.19 -12.26
CA LYS A 325 -6.30 3.51 -11.83
C LYS A 325 -7.47 4.27 -11.21
N LEU A 326 -7.14 5.09 -10.22
CA LEU A 326 -8.07 5.92 -9.50
C LEU A 326 -8.09 7.31 -10.15
N GLN A 327 -9.29 7.86 -10.34
CA GLN A 327 -9.48 9.15 -10.99
C GLN A 327 -10.28 10.08 -10.08
N PHE A 328 -9.73 11.26 -9.83
CA PHE A 328 -10.33 12.28 -8.99
C PHE A 328 -10.40 13.62 -9.74
N VAL A 329 -11.27 14.52 -9.26
CA VAL A 329 -11.33 15.90 -9.72
C VAL A 329 -10.25 16.71 -9.00
N ASP A 330 -9.45 17.47 -9.73
CA ASP A 330 -8.62 18.53 -9.16
C ASP A 330 -9.53 19.67 -8.68
N LEU A 331 -9.55 19.92 -7.37
CA LEU A 331 -10.42 20.94 -6.80
C LEU A 331 -10.02 22.37 -7.19
N LEU A 332 -8.77 22.61 -7.61
CA LEU A 332 -8.28 23.95 -7.94
C LEU A 332 -8.69 24.40 -9.35
N ASN A 333 -8.69 23.49 -10.31
CA ASN A 333 -8.92 23.80 -11.73
C ASN A 333 -10.04 22.97 -12.39
N GLY A 334 -10.60 21.99 -11.68
CA GLY A 334 -11.67 21.11 -12.19
C GLY A 334 -11.20 20.00 -13.14
N GLY A 335 -9.89 19.86 -13.37
CA GLY A 335 -9.29 18.84 -14.23
C GLY A 335 -9.29 17.44 -13.61
N MET A 336 -8.85 16.44 -14.39
CA MET A 336 -8.74 15.06 -13.93
C MET A 336 -7.36 14.80 -13.35
N LEU A 337 -7.31 14.24 -12.14
CA LEU A 337 -6.11 13.67 -11.52
C LEU A 337 -6.20 12.14 -11.61
N GLU A 338 -5.16 11.51 -12.16
CA GLU A 338 -5.07 10.05 -12.27
C GLU A 338 -3.96 9.52 -11.36
N TYR A 339 -4.28 8.49 -10.57
CA TYR A 339 -3.37 7.83 -9.65
C TYR A 339 -3.37 6.31 -9.85
N GLU A 340 -2.23 5.69 -9.62
CA GLU A 340 -2.14 4.23 -9.45
C GLU A 340 -2.89 3.81 -8.18
N TYR A 341 -3.38 2.57 -8.19
CA TYR A 341 -4.12 2.04 -7.06
C TYR A 341 -3.25 1.97 -5.80
N SER A 342 -3.74 2.57 -4.72
CA SER A 342 -3.21 2.41 -3.38
C SER A 342 -4.35 2.16 -2.40
N TYR A 343 -4.01 1.57 -1.25
CA TYR A 343 -4.99 1.40 -0.18
C TYR A 343 -5.61 2.74 0.25
N ALA A 344 -4.79 3.79 0.32
CA ALA A 344 -5.24 5.13 0.65
C ALA A 344 -6.22 5.68 -0.39
N GLY A 345 -5.87 5.63 -1.67
CA GLY A 345 -6.75 6.10 -2.73
C GLY A 345 -8.08 5.31 -2.80
N CYS A 346 -8.04 3.98 -2.62
CA CYS A 346 -9.25 3.17 -2.55
C CYS A 346 -10.17 3.59 -1.41
N LEU A 347 -9.59 3.85 -0.23
CA LEU A 347 -10.37 4.23 0.94
C LEU A 347 -11.09 5.56 0.68
N ILE A 348 -10.37 6.54 0.15
CA ILE A 348 -10.91 7.86 -0.14
C ILE A 348 -11.97 7.82 -1.25
N ASP A 349 -11.72 7.11 -2.35
CA ASP A 349 -12.72 6.92 -3.41
C ASP A 349 -14.02 6.33 -2.85
N ARG A 350 -13.93 5.23 -2.11
CA ARG A 350 -15.11 4.53 -1.59
C ARG A 350 -15.83 5.29 -0.48
N LEU A 351 -15.10 5.99 0.40
CA LEU A 351 -15.70 6.85 1.41
C LEU A 351 -16.48 7.99 0.74
N SER A 352 -15.89 8.62 -0.28
CA SER A 352 -16.53 9.72 -1.02
C SER A 352 -17.82 9.27 -1.71
N ARG A 353 -17.81 8.08 -2.33
CA ARG A 353 -19.01 7.46 -2.93
C ARG A 353 -20.08 7.11 -1.90
N LYS A 354 -19.68 6.55 -0.75
CA LYS A 354 -20.61 6.23 0.33
C LYS A 354 -21.31 7.50 0.82
N LYS A 355 -20.54 8.57 1.06
CA LYS A 355 -21.08 9.86 1.52
C LYS A 355 -21.96 10.55 0.48
N GLU A 356 -21.61 10.47 -0.79
CA GLU A 356 -22.47 10.96 -1.87
C GLU A 356 -23.82 10.22 -1.91
N LYS A 357 -23.80 8.90 -1.78
CA LYS A 357 -25.02 8.09 -1.72
C LYS A 357 -25.85 8.38 -0.47
N ASP A 358 -25.21 8.42 0.70
CA ASP A 358 -25.88 8.64 2.00
C ASP A 358 -26.52 10.03 2.08
N SER A 359 -25.97 11.01 1.37
CA SER A 359 -26.51 12.37 1.28
C SER A 359 -27.56 12.56 0.19
N GLY A 360 -27.93 11.52 -0.57
CA GLY A 360 -28.94 11.61 -1.62
C GLY A 360 -28.45 12.27 -2.91
N GLY A 361 -27.15 12.18 -3.21
CA GLY A 361 -26.56 12.66 -4.47
C GLY A 361 -25.64 13.88 -4.34
N TYR A 362 -25.25 14.26 -3.11
CA TYR A 362 -24.44 15.44 -2.86
C TYR A 362 -22.99 15.08 -2.54
N VAL A 363 -22.04 15.71 -3.22
CA VAL A 363 -20.63 15.54 -2.87
C VAL A 363 -20.27 16.44 -1.69
N TRP A 364 -19.55 15.88 -0.73
CA TRP A 364 -19.12 16.57 0.47
C TRP A 364 -17.83 17.38 0.21
N PRO A 365 -17.68 18.55 0.85
CA PRO A 365 -16.53 19.44 0.65
C PRO A 365 -15.19 18.88 1.10
N SER A 366 -15.26 18.05 2.12
CA SER A 366 -14.12 17.54 2.88
C SER A 366 -13.63 16.20 2.34
N TYR A 367 -14.19 15.74 1.21
CA TYR A 367 -13.87 14.47 0.56
C TYR A 367 -13.53 14.69 -0.91
N GLN A 368 -12.49 13.99 -1.37
CA GLN A 368 -12.05 14.12 -2.74
C GLN A 368 -13.13 13.61 -3.67
N VAL A 369 -13.47 14.37 -4.71
CA VAL A 369 -14.53 14.00 -5.64
C VAL A 369 -13.98 13.01 -6.66
N PRO A 370 -14.49 11.76 -6.74
CA PRO A 370 -14.18 10.86 -7.83
C PRO A 370 -14.60 11.47 -9.18
N TRP A 371 -13.82 11.23 -10.23
CA TRP A 371 -14.02 11.90 -11.53
C TRP A 371 -15.40 11.68 -12.16
N ASP A 372 -15.98 10.50 -11.95
CA ASP A 372 -17.32 10.17 -12.43
C ASP A 372 -18.44 10.90 -11.67
N LEU A 373 -18.15 11.42 -10.48
CA LEU A 373 -19.06 12.24 -9.66
C LEU A 373 -18.84 13.75 -9.84
N ARG A 374 -18.05 14.18 -10.82
CA ARG A 374 -17.71 15.61 -11.04
C ARG A 374 -18.94 16.51 -11.31
N ASP A 375 -19.99 15.92 -11.90
CA ASP A 375 -21.23 16.61 -12.27
C ASP A 375 -22.29 16.52 -11.15
N SER A 376 -22.01 15.82 -10.05
CA SER A 376 -22.90 15.73 -8.89
C SER A 376 -23.04 17.09 -8.21
N LEU A 377 -24.20 17.33 -7.60
CA LEU A 377 -24.48 18.57 -6.88
C LEU A 377 -23.51 18.73 -5.71
N ARG A 378 -22.93 19.92 -5.57
CA ARG A 378 -22.06 20.23 -4.45
C ARG A 378 -22.90 20.72 -3.29
N TRP A 379 -22.57 20.24 -2.10
CA TRP A 379 -23.09 20.75 -0.84
C TRP A 379 -22.98 22.31 -0.69
N GLU A 380 -22.01 22.94 -1.39
CA GLU A 380 -21.83 24.41 -1.52
C GLU A 380 -23.09 25.13 -2.05
N THR A 381 -24.00 24.39 -2.68
CA THR A 381 -25.17 24.94 -3.39
C THR A 381 -26.52 24.71 -2.70
N LEU A 382 -26.60 24.07 -1.52
CA LEU A 382 -27.89 23.69 -0.92
C LEU A 382 -28.19 24.22 0.50
N PRO A 383 -29.42 24.74 0.76
CA PRO A 383 -29.91 25.09 2.09
C PRO A 383 -30.34 23.93 3.00
N ASP A 384 -30.45 22.68 2.53
CA ASP A 384 -30.98 21.52 3.32
C ASP A 384 -29.98 20.91 4.32
N ILE A 385 -29.15 21.79 4.85
CA ILE A 385 -28.16 21.69 5.93
C ILE A 385 -28.67 20.96 7.20
N LEU A 386 -29.99 20.80 7.35
CA LEU A 386 -30.66 20.39 8.58
C LEU A 386 -30.37 18.95 9.04
N VAL A 387 -30.10 18.01 8.12
CA VAL A 387 -30.03 16.58 8.48
C VAL A 387 -28.62 16.12 8.88
N GLU A 388 -27.56 16.72 8.32
CA GLU A 388 -26.19 16.21 8.51
C GLU A 388 -25.38 16.96 9.58
N MET A 389 -25.70 18.24 9.87
CA MET A 389 -24.99 19.02 10.90
C MET A 389 -25.35 18.67 12.35
N GLY A 390 -26.12 17.60 12.59
CA GLY A 390 -26.38 17.04 13.92
C GLY A 390 -25.33 16.01 14.37
N ARG A 391 -24.44 15.57 13.48
CA ARG A 391 -23.56 14.42 13.69
C ARG A 391 -22.15 14.83 14.07
N SER A 392 -21.57 14.11 15.04
CA SER A 392 -20.26 14.45 15.63
C SER A 392 -19.09 14.13 14.69
N PRO A 393 -17.89 14.73 14.88
CA PRO A 393 -16.65 14.33 14.21
C PRO A 393 -16.34 12.82 14.24
N ALA A 394 -16.82 12.09 15.25
CA ALA A 394 -16.64 10.64 15.34
C ALA A 394 -17.43 9.85 14.29
N GLU A 395 -18.43 10.45 13.63
CA GLU A 395 -19.17 9.86 12.51
C GLU A 395 -18.52 10.13 11.14
N PHE A 396 -17.43 10.92 11.10
CA PHE A 396 -16.70 11.24 9.86
C PHE A 396 -15.91 10.05 9.34
N PHE A 397 -15.26 9.29 10.23
CA PHE A 397 -14.57 8.06 9.85
C PHE A 397 -15.50 6.84 9.78
N GLY A 398 -16.80 7.04 10.09
CA GLY A 398 -17.73 5.97 10.40
C GLY A 398 -17.29 5.18 11.64
N ASN A 399 -18.14 4.27 12.08
CA ASN A 399 -17.68 3.19 12.95
C ASN A 399 -16.53 2.45 12.23
N PRO A 400 -15.41 2.08 12.89
CA PRO A 400 -14.34 1.28 12.26
C PRO A 400 -14.85 0.05 11.50
N ASN A 401 -15.99 -0.50 11.95
CA ASN A 401 -16.66 -1.64 11.34
C ASN A 401 -17.40 -1.31 10.01
N GLU A 402 -17.49 -0.04 9.64
CA GLU A 402 -18.16 0.45 8.43
C GLU A 402 -17.18 0.99 7.36
N LEU A 403 -15.87 0.93 7.60
CA LEU A 403 -14.91 1.33 6.57
C LEU A 403 -15.09 0.45 5.33
N PRO A 404 -15.05 1.03 4.13
CA PRO A 404 -15.16 0.26 2.91
C PRO A 404 -14.00 -0.74 2.77
N ASN A 405 -14.31 -1.94 2.31
CA ASN A 405 -13.36 -3.05 2.22
C ASN A 405 -12.30 -2.83 1.12
N CYS A 406 -11.20 -2.14 1.45
CA CYS A 406 -10.06 -1.94 0.54
C CYS A 406 -8.94 -2.93 0.85
N GLN A 407 -8.38 -3.55 -0.19
CA GLN A 407 -7.22 -4.45 -0.05
C GLN A 407 -5.93 -3.69 -0.35
N GLN A 408 -4.85 -4.03 0.36
CA GLN A 408 -3.54 -3.49 0.05
C GLN A 408 -2.98 -4.16 -1.22
N PRO A 409 -2.16 -3.45 -2.02
CA PRO A 409 -1.41 -4.07 -3.10
C PRO A 409 -0.49 -5.19 -2.59
N CYS A 410 -0.35 -6.27 -3.35
CA CYS A 410 0.53 -7.39 -2.99
C CYS A 410 2.02 -7.01 -3.05
N GLN A 411 2.37 -5.94 -3.73
CA GLN A 411 3.69 -5.32 -3.71
C GLN A 411 3.51 -3.85 -3.41
N ARG A 412 4.14 -3.35 -2.35
CA ARG A 412 4.06 -1.94 -1.96
C ARG A 412 5.33 -1.45 -1.31
N LEU A 413 5.57 -0.15 -1.43
CA LEU A 413 6.71 0.52 -0.82
C LEU A 413 6.27 1.16 0.49
N ARG A 414 7.13 1.08 1.52
CA ARG A 414 6.96 1.76 2.81
C ARG A 414 8.16 2.65 3.04
N TYR A 415 7.89 3.90 3.38
CA TYR A 415 8.93 4.89 3.65
C TYR A 415 9.01 5.22 5.13
N LYS A 416 10.22 5.47 5.61
CA LYS A 416 10.51 6.00 6.95
C LYS A 416 11.48 7.16 6.82
N ALA A 417 11.33 8.17 7.68
CA ALA A 417 12.21 9.33 7.72
C ALA A 417 12.93 9.42 9.06
N SER A 418 14.25 9.55 9.01
CA SER A 418 15.09 9.93 10.13
C SER A 418 15.41 11.41 10.02
N ILE A 419 15.11 12.18 11.07
CA ILE A 419 15.14 13.65 11.02
C ILE A 419 16.14 14.16 12.04
N SER A 420 16.96 15.11 11.64
CA SER A 420 17.73 15.95 12.55
C SER A 420 17.48 17.42 12.25
N ALA A 421 17.50 18.28 13.27
CA ALA A 421 17.15 19.68 13.15
C ALA A 421 18.22 20.55 13.82
N THR A 422 18.56 21.64 13.16
CA THR A 422 19.46 22.68 13.69
C THR A 422 18.78 24.04 13.59
N ASN A 423 19.17 25.01 14.44
CA ASN A 423 18.60 26.35 14.39
C ASN A 423 18.98 27.06 13.10
N TRP A 424 18.01 27.69 12.45
CA TRP A 424 18.18 28.40 11.20
C TRP A 424 17.28 29.65 11.17
N PRO A 425 17.74 30.79 10.62
CA PRO A 425 18.97 30.99 9.86
C PRO A 425 20.23 31.15 10.72
N THR A 426 21.34 30.60 10.23
CA THR A 426 22.70 31.01 10.63
C THR A 426 23.05 32.27 9.85
N PHE A 427 22.96 33.43 10.51
CA PHE A 427 23.09 34.71 9.81
C PHE A 427 24.53 34.94 9.34
N ASN A 428 24.69 35.16 8.04
CA ASN A 428 25.90 35.64 7.39
C ASN A 428 25.49 36.86 6.55
N ARG A 429 26.40 37.82 6.33
CA ARG A 429 26.18 39.06 5.56
C ARG A 429 25.53 38.81 4.19
N ASN A 430 25.79 37.66 3.58
CA ASN A 430 25.25 37.28 2.27
C ASN A 430 23.86 36.63 2.31
N TYR A 431 23.28 36.36 3.49
CA TYR A 431 22.00 35.66 3.59
C TYR A 431 20.83 36.47 3.02
N SER A 432 20.84 37.79 3.24
CA SER A 432 19.83 38.72 2.70
C SER A 432 19.77 38.70 1.16
N HIS A 433 20.84 38.30 0.48
CA HIS A 433 20.90 38.19 -0.98
C HIS A 433 19.95 37.12 -1.53
N GLY A 434 19.60 36.11 -0.73
CA GLY A 434 18.63 35.08 -1.10
C GLY A 434 17.23 35.66 -1.41
N PHE A 435 16.94 36.87 -0.93
CA PHE A 435 15.65 37.54 -1.10
C PHE A 435 15.62 38.53 -2.26
N TRP A 436 16.73 38.73 -2.99
CA TRP A 436 16.82 39.77 -4.02
C TRP A 436 15.98 39.48 -5.26
N ASN A 437 15.80 38.20 -5.59
CA ASN A 437 14.99 37.75 -6.73
C ASN A 437 13.51 37.55 -6.38
N VAL A 438 13.08 37.96 -5.18
CA VAL A 438 11.66 37.94 -4.80
C VAL A 438 10.93 39.01 -5.61
N SER A 439 10.16 38.57 -6.61
CA SER A 439 9.32 39.43 -7.46
C SER A 439 8.11 39.98 -6.70
N ALA A 440 7.60 41.13 -7.13
CA ALA A 440 6.41 41.79 -6.57
C ALA A 440 5.10 40.97 -6.65
N GLY A 441 5.05 39.91 -7.46
CA GLY A 441 3.89 39.02 -7.57
C GLY A 441 3.80 37.89 -6.53
N LYS A 442 4.74 37.82 -5.57
CA LYS A 442 4.72 36.82 -4.48
C LYS A 442 3.88 37.29 -3.28
N GLN A 443 3.63 36.40 -2.31
CA GLN A 443 2.88 36.69 -1.07
C GLN A 443 3.31 38.03 -0.42
N PRO A 444 2.36 38.86 0.04
CA PRO A 444 2.64 40.20 0.56
C PRO A 444 3.66 40.24 1.71
N ALA A 445 3.58 39.32 2.68
CA ALA A 445 4.55 39.26 3.77
C ALA A 445 5.97 38.96 3.29
N LEU A 446 6.11 38.11 2.29
CA LEU A 446 7.40 37.79 1.69
C LEU A 446 8.00 38.99 0.95
N ALA A 447 7.17 39.80 0.29
CA ALA A 447 7.60 41.06 -0.32
C ALA A 447 8.12 42.06 0.73
N GLN A 448 7.47 42.13 1.90
CA GLN A 448 7.95 42.93 3.03
C GLN A 448 9.31 42.44 3.54
N LEU A 449 9.49 41.12 3.70
CA LEU A 449 10.79 40.53 4.05
C LEU A 449 11.87 40.84 3.02
N ALA A 450 11.54 40.76 1.73
CA ALA A 450 12.48 41.10 0.67
C ALA A 450 12.89 42.58 0.69
N ASN A 451 11.95 43.49 1.01
CA ASN A 451 12.27 44.91 1.19
C ASN A 451 13.19 45.15 2.39
N MET A 452 12.92 44.48 3.52
CA MET A 452 13.83 44.51 4.68
C MET A 452 15.23 43.98 4.31
N ALA A 453 15.30 42.87 3.57
CA ALA A 453 16.56 42.28 3.12
C ALA A 453 17.36 43.22 2.21
N LYS A 454 16.68 43.96 1.31
CA LYS A 454 17.31 45.01 0.47
C LYS A 454 17.85 46.16 1.31
N GLN A 455 17.16 46.57 2.38
CA GLN A 455 17.65 47.59 3.29
C GLN A 455 18.87 47.12 4.08
N LEU A 456 18.92 45.85 4.48
CA LEU A 456 20.09 45.25 5.14
C LEU A 456 21.31 45.14 4.24
N ALA A 457 21.11 45.05 2.92
CA ALA A 457 22.21 45.05 1.96
C ALA A 457 22.91 46.43 1.87
N LEU A 458 22.31 47.49 2.40
CA LEU A 458 22.95 48.80 2.54
C LEU A 458 23.84 48.78 3.79
N ASP A 459 25.08 49.25 3.67
CA ASP A 459 26.09 49.19 4.74
C ASP A 459 25.75 50.02 6.01
N ASN A 460 24.67 50.82 5.99
CA ASN A 460 24.27 51.73 7.07
C ASN A 460 22.93 51.34 7.73
N HIS A 461 22.70 50.04 7.98
CA HIS A 461 21.50 49.56 8.65
C HIS A 461 21.65 49.47 10.17
N SER A 462 20.52 49.51 10.89
CA SER A 462 20.52 49.38 12.36
C SER A 462 20.56 47.91 12.81
N SER A 463 21.18 47.66 13.97
CA SER A 463 21.15 46.34 14.62
C SER A 463 19.73 45.86 14.94
N HIS A 464 18.81 46.81 15.19
CA HIS A 464 17.40 46.50 15.37
C HIS A 464 16.78 45.92 14.09
N LEU A 465 17.02 46.52 12.92
CA LEU A 465 16.49 46.00 11.65
C LEU A 465 16.99 44.58 11.37
N GLU A 466 18.27 44.31 11.65
CA GLU A 466 18.88 42.99 11.50
C GLU A 466 18.23 41.97 12.45
N ALA A 467 18.09 42.31 13.74
CA ALA A 467 17.47 41.44 14.73
C ALA A 467 16.00 41.15 14.39
N THR A 468 15.26 42.16 13.95
CA THR A 468 13.85 42.01 13.57
C THR A 468 13.72 41.17 12.30
N PHE A 469 14.55 41.39 11.28
CA PHE A 469 14.58 40.56 10.08
C PHE A 469 14.87 39.10 10.42
N ARG A 470 15.90 38.86 11.24
CA ARG A 470 16.27 37.52 11.70
C ARG A 470 15.12 36.83 12.42
N SER A 471 14.47 37.53 13.35
CA SER A 471 13.32 37.01 14.09
C SER A 471 12.17 36.63 13.16
N ARG A 472 11.83 37.49 12.19
CA ARG A 472 10.75 37.22 11.24
C ARG A 472 11.06 36.06 10.30
N VAL A 473 12.29 35.97 9.80
CA VAL A 473 12.73 34.82 9.00
C VAL A 473 12.64 33.54 9.82
N ALA A 474 13.17 33.54 11.05
CA ALA A 474 13.09 32.37 11.93
C ALA A 474 11.63 31.97 12.24
N ASN A 475 10.70 32.91 12.36
CA ASN A 475 9.30 32.61 12.65
C ASN A 475 8.46 32.21 11.43
N SER A 476 8.97 32.41 10.21
CA SER A 476 8.19 32.26 8.98
C SER A 476 8.82 31.34 7.92
N MET A 477 10.06 30.91 8.11
CA MET A 477 10.78 30.11 7.12
C MET A 477 11.48 28.91 7.74
N LEU A 478 11.68 27.89 6.93
CA LEU A 478 12.48 26.71 7.26
C LEU A 478 13.28 26.23 6.06
N ARG A 479 14.35 25.49 6.33
CA ARG A 479 15.17 24.82 5.32
C ARG A 479 15.05 23.31 5.47
N ILE A 480 14.99 22.60 4.36
CA ILE A 480 14.93 21.14 4.32
C ILE A 480 16.02 20.64 3.38
N LYS A 481 16.75 19.63 3.81
CA LYS A 481 17.64 18.81 2.99
C LYS A 481 17.19 17.37 3.07
N ILE A 482 16.95 16.75 1.92
CA ILE A 482 16.43 15.38 1.82
C ILE A 482 17.43 14.52 1.05
N SER A 483 17.72 13.34 1.57
CA SER A 483 18.59 12.35 0.93
C SER A 483 18.14 10.92 1.24
N ALA A 484 18.53 9.97 0.39
CA ALA A 484 18.38 8.55 0.71
C ALA A 484 19.41 8.12 1.78
N ASP A 485 19.00 7.28 2.73
CA ASP A 485 19.88 6.72 3.75
C ASP A 485 20.85 5.69 3.17
N SER A 486 20.31 4.82 2.30
CA SER A 486 21.04 3.79 1.55
C SER A 486 20.54 3.73 0.11
N PRO A 487 21.41 3.43 -0.87
CA PRO A 487 20.99 3.20 -2.26
C PRO A 487 20.24 1.89 -2.47
N MET A 488 20.37 0.95 -1.53
CA MET A 488 19.68 -0.33 -1.51
C MET A 488 18.73 -0.39 -0.31
N SER A 489 17.73 -1.24 -0.40
CA SER A 489 16.60 -1.31 0.53
C SER A 489 16.21 -2.74 0.82
N THR A 490 15.56 -2.93 1.96
CA THR A 490 15.15 -4.26 2.43
C THR A 490 13.83 -4.67 1.77
N ARG A 491 13.78 -5.92 1.28
CA ARG A 491 12.55 -6.56 0.84
C ARG A 491 12.00 -7.41 1.97
N LEU A 492 10.74 -7.16 2.34
CA LEU A 492 9.99 -7.92 3.32
C LEU A 492 9.03 -8.85 2.60
N VAL A 493 9.28 -10.15 2.65
CA VAL A 493 8.42 -11.17 2.04
C VAL A 493 7.51 -11.76 3.11
N ILE A 494 6.20 -11.53 2.95
CA ILE A 494 5.15 -12.06 3.81
C ILE A 494 4.63 -13.36 3.18
N ALA A 495 4.85 -14.47 3.88
CA ALA A 495 4.48 -15.81 3.42
C ALA A 495 3.92 -16.64 4.56
N LYS A 496 3.32 -17.79 4.25
CA LYS A 496 3.04 -18.78 5.29
C LYS A 496 4.35 -19.41 5.76
N SER A 497 4.44 -19.73 7.05
CA SER A 497 5.56 -20.47 7.63
C SER A 497 5.73 -21.86 7.03
N TYR A 498 4.67 -22.41 6.44
CA TYR A 498 4.68 -23.69 5.78
C TYR A 498 3.80 -23.66 4.53
N SER A 499 4.42 -23.85 3.36
CA SER A 499 3.76 -23.81 2.07
C SER A 499 3.15 -25.16 1.69
N THR A 500 2.24 -25.14 0.73
CA THR A 500 1.67 -26.36 0.14
C THR A 500 2.72 -27.19 -0.60
N THR A 501 3.70 -26.53 -1.21
CA THR A 501 4.82 -27.19 -1.90
C THR A 501 5.75 -27.90 -0.90
N ALA A 502 6.04 -27.28 0.24
CA ALA A 502 6.81 -27.89 1.31
C ALA A 502 6.05 -29.08 1.92
N PHE A 503 4.74 -28.96 2.10
CA PHE A 503 3.89 -30.07 2.54
C PHE A 503 3.98 -31.30 1.62
N LEU A 504 3.86 -31.10 0.31
CA LEU A 504 3.95 -32.21 -0.64
C LEU A 504 5.35 -32.84 -0.64
N ALA A 505 6.41 -32.03 -0.51
CA ALA A 505 7.78 -32.52 -0.42
C ALA A 505 8.00 -33.35 0.86
N ASP A 506 7.57 -32.86 2.02
CA ASP A 506 7.73 -33.53 3.31
C ASP A 506 6.90 -34.83 3.37
N VAL A 507 5.64 -34.80 2.92
CA VAL A 507 4.80 -36.02 2.85
C VAL A 507 5.40 -37.04 1.89
N GLY A 508 5.88 -36.61 0.73
CA GLY A 508 6.57 -37.49 -0.23
C GLY A 508 7.84 -38.10 0.35
N GLY A 509 8.63 -37.32 1.08
CA GLY A 509 9.83 -37.78 1.77
C GLY A 509 9.53 -38.83 2.85
N VAL A 510 8.54 -38.56 3.71
CA VAL A 510 8.13 -39.49 4.78
C VAL A 510 7.48 -40.76 4.22
N LEU A 511 6.68 -40.64 3.14
CA LEU A 511 6.09 -41.78 2.43
C LEU A 511 7.16 -42.68 1.80
N GLY A 512 8.15 -42.07 1.14
CA GLY A 512 9.30 -42.77 0.55
C GLY A 512 10.19 -43.42 1.60
N LEU A 513 10.38 -42.78 2.76
CA LEU A 513 11.21 -43.31 3.85
C LEU A 513 10.60 -44.54 4.52
N TYR A 514 9.32 -44.50 4.91
CA TYR A 514 8.69 -45.58 5.69
C TYR A 514 8.16 -46.74 4.83
N ILE A 515 7.52 -46.42 3.69
CA ILE A 515 6.81 -47.41 2.87
C ILE A 515 7.52 -47.63 1.54
N GLY A 516 8.42 -46.73 1.12
CA GLY A 516 9.06 -46.82 -0.21
C GLY A 516 8.13 -46.51 -1.37
N CYS A 517 6.93 -46.01 -1.08
CA CYS A 517 5.96 -45.67 -2.12
C CYS A 517 6.39 -44.38 -2.82
N SER A 518 6.33 -44.41 -4.14
CA SER A 518 6.55 -43.24 -5.00
C SER A 518 5.37 -43.06 -5.95
N LEU A 519 5.48 -42.10 -6.88
CA LEU A 519 4.49 -41.93 -7.94
C LEU A 519 4.36 -43.19 -8.81
N LEU A 520 5.43 -43.99 -8.95
CA LEU A 520 5.41 -45.26 -9.67
C LEU A 520 4.53 -46.31 -8.97
N THR A 521 4.54 -46.33 -7.64
CA THR A 521 3.68 -47.21 -6.84
C THR A 521 2.20 -46.86 -7.02
N VAL A 522 1.87 -45.58 -7.28
CA VAL A 522 0.51 -45.18 -7.65
C VAL A 522 0.11 -45.75 -9.01
N CYS A 523 1.02 -45.74 -10.00
CA CYS A 523 0.79 -46.37 -11.29
C CYS A 523 0.57 -47.89 -11.17
N GLU A 524 1.33 -48.58 -10.32
CA GLU A 524 1.13 -50.02 -10.03
C GLU A 524 -0.26 -50.30 -9.43
N VAL A 525 -0.74 -49.43 -8.55
CA VAL A 525 -2.09 -49.55 -7.97
C VAL A 525 -3.17 -49.32 -9.03
N ILE A 526 -2.98 -48.36 -9.93
CA ILE A 526 -3.90 -48.11 -11.06
C ILE A 526 -3.93 -49.33 -12.00
N GLU A 527 -2.77 -49.91 -12.32
CA GLU A 527 -2.64 -51.15 -13.10
C GLU A 527 -3.36 -52.32 -12.42
N LEU A 528 -3.18 -52.50 -11.11
CA LEU A 528 -3.89 -53.50 -10.33
C LEU A 528 -5.41 -53.29 -10.37
N ILE A 529 -5.89 -52.05 -10.18
CA ILE A 529 -7.31 -51.73 -10.29
C ILE A 529 -7.83 -52.08 -11.69
N TYR A 530 -7.08 -51.75 -12.75
CA TYR A 530 -7.44 -52.10 -14.12
C TYR A 530 -7.57 -53.62 -14.30
N HIS A 531 -6.60 -54.42 -13.85
CA HIS A 531 -6.65 -55.88 -13.94
C HIS A 531 -7.78 -56.49 -13.11
N LEU A 532 -8.07 -55.93 -11.92
CA LEU A 532 -9.18 -56.36 -11.07
C LEU A 532 -10.53 -56.07 -11.72
N VAL A 533 -10.71 -54.87 -12.28
CA VAL A 533 -11.93 -54.49 -13.00
C VAL A 533 -12.11 -55.33 -14.26
N ALA A 534 -11.04 -55.55 -15.06
CA ALA A 534 -11.08 -56.41 -16.23
C ALA A 534 -11.46 -57.87 -15.88
N SER A 535 -10.98 -58.36 -14.74
CA SER A 535 -11.31 -59.70 -14.22
C SER A 535 -12.76 -59.83 -13.74
N ILE A 536 -13.36 -58.74 -13.22
CA ILE A 536 -14.75 -58.68 -12.77
C ILE A 536 -15.72 -58.53 -13.96
N VAL A 537 -15.37 -57.70 -14.94
CA VAL A 537 -16.18 -57.41 -16.13
C VAL A 537 -16.18 -58.58 -17.12
N GLY A 538 -15.28 -59.56 -16.97
CA GLY A 538 -15.30 -60.78 -17.76
C GLY A 538 -15.00 -60.52 -19.23
N SER A 539 -13.93 -59.78 -19.51
CA SER A 539 -13.41 -59.71 -20.87
C SER A 539 -12.87 -61.08 -21.28
N ARG A 540 -13.42 -61.62 -22.38
CA ARG A 540 -12.90 -62.81 -23.07
C ARG A 540 -11.41 -62.57 -23.38
N PRO A 541 -10.52 -63.57 -23.23
CA PRO A 541 -9.12 -63.39 -23.59
C PRO A 541 -9.01 -63.17 -25.10
N GLY A 542 -8.50 -62.00 -25.51
CA GLY A 542 -7.98 -61.80 -26.85
C GLY A 542 -6.65 -62.55 -26.98
N PRO A 543 -6.38 -63.29 -28.06
CA PRO A 543 -5.14 -64.02 -28.22
C PRO A 543 -4.03 -63.02 -28.59
N LYS A 544 -2.94 -62.98 -27.81
CA LYS A 544 -1.57 -62.59 -28.23
C LYS A 544 -0.64 -62.45 -27.01
N GLN A 545 -0.01 -63.55 -26.60
CA GLN A 545 1.32 -63.58 -26.00
C GLN A 545 1.74 -65.04 -25.83
N GLN A 546 1.99 -65.70 -26.96
CA GLN A 546 2.57 -67.04 -26.99
C GLN A 546 3.47 -67.20 -28.22
N GLU A 547 4.22 -66.13 -28.54
CA GLU A 547 5.23 -66.14 -29.63
C GLU A 547 6.62 -65.59 -29.21
N GLU A 548 6.78 -64.87 -28.09
CA GLU A 548 8.11 -64.37 -27.69
C GLU A 548 9.00 -65.37 -26.92
N ILE A 549 8.50 -66.57 -26.58
CA ILE A 549 9.29 -67.58 -25.84
C ILE A 549 10.05 -68.54 -26.79
N LYS A 550 9.92 -68.40 -28.12
CA LYS A 550 10.62 -69.28 -29.08
C LYS A 550 11.87 -68.70 -29.73
N GLU A 551 12.22 -67.45 -29.44
CA GLU A 551 13.38 -66.79 -30.08
C GLU A 551 14.57 -66.55 -29.12
N ALA A 552 14.39 -66.83 -27.82
CA ALA A 552 15.47 -66.70 -26.82
C ALA A 552 16.35 -67.96 -26.66
N ASP A 553 15.88 -69.14 -27.10
CA ASP A 553 16.62 -70.42 -26.95
C ASP A 553 17.54 -70.76 -28.13
N ALA A 554 17.65 -69.89 -29.14
CA ALA A 554 18.45 -70.13 -30.36
C ALA A 554 19.74 -69.31 -30.46
N ALA A 555 20.02 -68.39 -29.52
CA ALA A 555 21.15 -67.46 -29.59
C ALA A 555 22.37 -67.82 -28.71
N ASP A 556 22.29 -68.85 -27.86
CA ASP A 556 23.33 -69.17 -26.86
C ASP A 556 24.26 -70.34 -27.22
N VAL A 557 24.42 -70.62 -28.52
CA VAL A 557 25.41 -71.58 -29.02
C VAL A 557 26.08 -70.99 -30.25
N TYR A 558 27.07 -70.11 -30.07
CA TYR A 558 28.23 -69.89 -30.95
C TYR A 558 28.96 -68.62 -30.49
N THR A 559 29.98 -68.77 -29.65
CA THR A 559 31.31 -68.12 -29.74
C THR A 559 32.06 -68.26 -28.41
N LEU A 560 32.74 -69.39 -28.25
CA LEU A 560 34.02 -69.47 -27.56
C LEU A 560 35.11 -69.48 -28.64
N GLU A 561 36.30 -68.97 -28.30
CA GLU A 561 37.52 -68.80 -29.14
C GLU A 561 37.42 -67.54 -30.01
N GLU A 562 38.30 -66.52 -29.97
CA GLU A 562 39.74 -66.35 -29.74
C GLU A 562 39.88 -64.81 -29.51
N LYS A 563 40.78 -64.17 -28.75
CA LYS A 563 42.23 -64.32 -28.63
C LYS A 563 42.74 -63.26 -27.62
N ASN A 564 43.77 -63.63 -26.87
CA ASN A 564 44.57 -62.76 -26.00
C ASN A 564 45.18 -61.55 -26.75
N ASP A 565 45.33 -60.42 -26.06
CA ASP A 565 46.67 -59.80 -25.84
C ASP A 565 46.61 -58.61 -24.84
N ILE A 566 47.55 -58.66 -23.89
CA ILE A 566 47.99 -57.63 -22.91
C ILE A 566 49.33 -57.12 -23.50
N PRO A 567 49.78 -55.83 -23.44
CA PRO A 567 50.02 -55.16 -22.17
C PRO A 567 50.04 -53.60 -22.06
N ASN A 568 49.83 -53.18 -20.81
CA ASN A 568 50.55 -52.13 -20.04
C ASN A 568 50.32 -50.62 -20.22
N THR A 569 50.39 -49.97 -19.04
CA THR A 569 50.61 -48.55 -18.68
C THR A 569 49.39 -47.64 -18.85
N VAL A 570 48.96 -46.83 -17.86
CA VAL A 570 49.70 -45.78 -17.15
C VAL A 570 49.10 -45.50 -15.75
N THR A 571 49.99 -45.17 -14.82
CA THR A 571 49.81 -44.61 -13.47
C THR A 571 49.39 -43.13 -13.43
N GLU A 572 48.51 -42.81 -12.48
CA GLU A 572 48.46 -41.62 -11.60
C GLU A 572 48.86 -40.18 -12.05
N ASN A 573 48.02 -39.25 -11.58
CA ASN A 573 48.26 -37.86 -11.16
C ASN A 573 48.42 -36.76 -12.23
N SER A 574 47.35 -35.96 -12.39
CA SER A 574 47.27 -34.51 -12.08
C SER A 574 45.84 -34.00 -12.24
#